data_AF-A0A0M6ZNC5-F1
#
_entry.id   AF-A0A0M6ZNC5-F1
#
_cell.length_a   1.000
_cell.length_b   1.000
_cell.length_c   1.000
_cell.angle_alpha   90.00
_cell.angle_beta   90.00
_cell.angle_gamma   90.00
#
_symmetry.space_group_name_H-M   'P 1'
#
loop_
_entity.id
_entity.type
_entity.pdbx_description
1 polymer ?
#
loop_
_entity_poly.entity_id
_entity_poly.type
_entity_poly.pdbx_seq_one_letter_code
_entity_poly.pdbx_strand_id
1 'polypeptide(L)' 'MHHTFHKSLGAYVPEHVTPATMSSVKLKTAVDAANLTEMWDMILTLDYHVSNVNELPHERRDEFLNVMSLLLQAFDR' A
#
# COMPACT_ATOMS: atom_id res chain seq x y z
N MET A 1 -8.55 48.33 3.94
CA MET A 1 -7.49 47.47 3.37
C MET A 1 -7.06 46.51 4.47
N HIS A 2 -7.05 45.19 4.38
CA HIS A 2 -7.65 44.17 3.54
C HIS A 2 -7.29 42.85 4.26
N HIS A 3 -8.28 41.98 4.48
CA HIS A 3 -8.20 40.52 4.70
C HIS A 3 -7.55 39.94 5.98
N THR A 4 -8.44 39.53 6.88
CA THR A 4 -8.41 38.25 7.62
C THR A 4 -8.29 37.04 6.69
N PHE A 5 -7.70 35.94 7.20
CA PHE A 5 -7.53 34.55 6.69
C PHE A 5 -6.03 34.20 6.80
N HIS A 6 -5.53 33.09 7.34
CA HIS A 6 -6.04 31.73 7.34
C HIS A 6 -5.27 30.86 8.36
N LYS A 7 -6.03 30.01 9.05
CA LYS A 7 -5.82 28.56 9.15
C LYS A 7 -4.48 28.07 9.72
N SER A 8 -4.59 27.46 10.90
CA SER A 8 -3.82 26.31 11.38
C SER A 8 -2.95 25.70 10.29
N LEU A 9 -1.63 25.73 10.49
CA LEU A 9 -0.67 24.87 9.80
C LEU A 9 -0.98 23.41 10.17
N GLY A 10 -2.08 22.89 9.61
CA GLY A 10 -2.22 21.46 9.39
C GLY A 10 -1.01 21.06 8.58
N ALA A 11 -0.19 20.17 9.13
CA ALA A 11 0.99 19.66 8.47
C ALA A 11 0.62 19.26 7.05
N TYR A 12 1.09 20.05 6.08
CA TYR A 12 0.96 19.72 4.68
C TYR A 12 1.80 18.46 4.47
N VAL A 13 1.12 17.32 4.41
CA VAL A 13 1.71 16.06 3.95
C VAL A 13 1.48 16.07 2.43
N PRO A 14 2.53 16.20 1.60
CA PRO A 14 2.36 16.09 0.17
C PRO A 14 1.72 14.74 -0.16
N GLU A 15 0.81 14.69 -1.13
CA GLU A 15 0.11 13.46 -1.52
C GLU A 15 1.07 12.34 -1.96
N HIS A 16 2.32 12.70 -2.30
CA HIS A 16 3.43 11.80 -2.65
C HIS A 16 4.11 11.15 -1.43
N VAL A 17 3.84 11.62 -0.20
CA VAL A 17 4.51 11.21 1.05
C VAL A 17 3.65 10.24 1.86
N THR A 18 2.39 10.05 1.48
CA THR A 18 1.57 8.95 1.98
C THR A 18 1.21 8.06 0.82
N PRO A 19 2.03 7.05 0.47
CA PRO A 19 1.41 5.80 0.09
C PRO A 19 0.51 5.49 1.29
N ALA A 20 -0.80 5.57 1.11
CA ALA A 20 -1.74 5.07 2.09
C ALA A 20 -1.51 3.55 2.09
N THR A 21 -0.42 3.12 2.75
CA THR A 21 -0.15 1.75 3.06
C THR A 21 -1.31 1.38 3.97
N MET A 22 -2.38 0.85 3.38
CA MET A 22 -3.22 -0.08 4.12
C MET A 22 -2.24 -0.97 4.85
N SER A 23 -2.36 -1.04 6.18
CA SER A 23 -1.47 -1.89 6.96
C SER A 23 -1.42 -3.25 6.27
N SER A 24 -0.23 -3.87 6.20
CA SER A 24 -0.05 -5.15 5.49
C SER A 24 -1.14 -6.16 5.83
N VAL A 25 -1.62 -6.13 7.09
CA VAL A 25 -2.78 -6.88 7.59
C VAL A 25 -4.08 -6.53 6.86
N LYS A 26 -4.46 -5.25 6.78
CA LYS A 26 -5.68 -4.79 6.08
C LYS A 26 -5.62 -5.10 4.58
N LEU A 27 -4.46 -4.89 3.96
CA LEU A 27 -4.28 -5.18 2.55
C LEU A 27 -4.37 -6.69 2.29
N LYS A 28 -3.74 -7.52 3.12
CA LYS A 28 -3.83 -8.97 3.03
C LYS A 28 -5.27 -9.46 3.18
N THR A 29 -6.02 -8.92 4.14
CA THR A 29 -7.46 -9.24 4.28
C THR A 29 -8.27 -8.89 3.04
N ALA A 30 -7.99 -7.74 2.41
CA ALA A 30 -8.71 -7.32 1.20
C ALA A 30 -8.32 -8.17 -0.03
N VAL A 31 -7.04 -8.52 -0.17
CA VAL A 31 -6.52 -9.46 -1.17
C VAL A 31 -7.17 -10.84 -1.01
N ASP A 32 -7.29 -11.33 0.21
CA ASP A 32 -7.95 -12.60 0.51
C ASP A 32 -9.45 -12.54 0.18
N ALA A 33 -10.13 -11.43 0.51
CA ALA A 33 -11.54 -11.21 0.15
C ALA A 33 -11.76 -11.15 -1.38
N ALA A 34 -10.77 -10.67 -2.13
CA ALA A 34 -10.78 -10.63 -3.59
C ALA A 34 -10.32 -11.95 -4.27
N ASN A 35 -10.05 -13.02 -3.50
CA ASN A 35 -9.48 -14.28 -3.97
C ASN A 35 -8.14 -14.12 -4.72
N LEU A 36 -7.35 -13.10 -4.37
CA LEU A 36 -6.05 -12.81 -4.97
C LEU A 36 -4.88 -13.38 -4.17
N THR A 37 -5.15 -14.26 -3.20
CA THR A 37 -4.14 -14.90 -2.33
C THR A 37 -3.10 -15.67 -3.14
N GLU A 38 -3.51 -16.42 -4.16
CA GLU A 38 -2.57 -17.17 -5.01
C GLU A 38 -1.63 -16.22 -5.76
N MET A 39 -2.15 -15.09 -6.24
CA MET A 39 -1.34 -14.08 -6.93
C MET A 39 -0.36 -13.39 -5.99
N TRP A 40 -0.78 -13.11 -4.75
CA TRP A 40 0.09 -12.61 -3.69
C TRP A 40 1.27 -13.55 -3.41
N ASP A 41 0.99 -14.84 -3.23
CA ASP A 41 2.01 -15.85 -2.92
C ASP A 41 2.92 -16.12 -4.13
N MET A 42 2.36 -16.09 -5.34
CA MET A 42 3.11 -16.22 -6.59
C MET A 42 4.10 -15.07 -6.77
N ILE A 43 3.67 -13.81 -6.58
CA ILE A 43 4.56 -12.64 -6.68
C ILE A 43 5.68 -12.72 -5.64
N LEU A 44 5.37 -13.07 -4.39
CA LEU A 44 6.39 -13.24 -3.36
C LEU A 44 7.43 -14.30 -3.72
N THR A 45 6.99 -15.43 -4.27
CA THR A 45 7.87 -16.55 -4.62
C THR A 45 8.70 -16.24 -5.87
N LEU A 46 8.09 -15.65 -6.90
CA LEU A 46 8.73 -15.43 -8.20
C LEU A 46 9.63 -14.19 -8.21
N ASP A 47 9.15 -13.06 -7.70
CA ASP A 47 9.86 -11.78 -7.79
C ASP A 47 10.78 -11.55 -6.60
N TYR A 48 10.41 -12.08 -5.43
CA TYR A 48 11.12 -11.82 -4.18
C TYR A 48 11.79 -13.06 -3.57
N HIS A 49 11.54 -14.26 -4.11
CA HIS A 49 12.09 -15.53 -3.62
C HIS A 49 11.86 -15.80 -2.12
N VAL A 50 10.75 -15.29 -1.57
CA VAL A 50 10.36 -15.48 -0.17
C VAL A 50 8.96 -16.05 -0.10
N SER A 51 8.65 -16.70 1.03
CA SER A 51 7.29 -17.21 1.29
C SER A 51 6.46 -16.25 2.15
N ASN A 52 7.11 -15.23 2.74
CA ASN A 52 6.46 -14.32 3.66
C ASN A 52 6.92 -12.87 3.45
N VAL A 53 5.97 -11.93 3.46
CA VAL A 53 6.23 -10.48 3.36
C VAL A 53 7.16 -9.96 4.47
N ASN A 54 7.17 -10.61 5.63
CA ASN A 54 8.05 -10.22 6.74
C ASN A 54 9.51 -10.61 6.51
N GLU A 55 9.79 -11.52 5.58
CA GLU A 55 11.15 -11.87 5.16
C GLU A 55 11.74 -10.81 4.22
N LEU A 56 10.90 -9.91 3.67
CA LEU A 56 11.36 -8.80 2.85
C LEU A 56 12.03 -7.72 3.69
N PRO A 57 13.13 -7.12 3.19
CA PRO A 57 13.63 -5.84 3.67
C PRO A 57 12.53 -4.78 3.62
N HIS A 58 12.59 -3.79 4.52
CA HIS A 58 11.57 -2.73 4.62
C HIS A 58 11.26 -2.06 3.26
N GLU A 59 12.30 -1.71 2.50
CA GLU A 59 12.14 -1.06 1.19
C GLU A 59 11.36 -1.91 0.18
N ARG A 60 11.69 -3.21 0.09
CA ARG A 60 11.02 -4.16 -0.81
C ARG A 60 9.62 -4.54 -0.34
N ARG A 61 9.40 -4.50 0.98
CA ARG A 61 8.08 -4.73 1.57
C ARG A 61 7.11 -3.65 1.16
N ASP A 62 7.53 -2.40 1.24
CA ASP A 62 6.69 -1.26 0.86
C ASP A 62 6.37 -1.29 -0.64
N GLU A 63 7.36 -1.62 -1.47
CA GLU A 63 7.17 -1.83 -2.91
C GLU A 63 6.12 -2.93 -3.19
N PHE A 64 6.29 -4.11 -2.59
CA PHE A 64 5.37 -5.23 -2.76
C PHE A 64 3.94 -4.87 -2.34
N LEU A 65 3.77 -4.22 -1.18
CA LEU A 65 2.44 -3.78 -0.72
C LEU A 65 1.82 -2.75 -1.67
N ASN A 66 2.63 -1.88 -2.27
CA ASN A 66 2.15 -0.90 -3.24
C ASN A 66 1.64 -1.58 -4.53
N VAL A 67 2.38 -2.57 -5.04
CA VAL A 67 1.95 -3.40 -6.18
C VAL A 67 0.65 -4.13 -5.87
N MET A 68 0.52 -4.75 -4.70
CA MET A 68 -0.69 -5.45 -4.31
C MET A 68 -1.88 -4.51 -4.12
N SER A 69 -1.66 -3.26 -3.67
CA SER A 69 -2.70 -2.25 -3.61
C SER A 69 -3.20 -1.83 -5.00
N LEU A 70 -2.29 -1.67 -5.96
CA LEU A 70 -2.64 -1.36 -7.35
C LEU A 70 -3.40 -2.51 -8.01
N LEU A 71 -2.96 -3.76 -7.78
CA LEU A 71 -3.66 -4.95 -8.27
C LEU A 71 -5.07 -5.00 -7.69
N LEU A 72 -5.22 -4.86 -6.38
CA LEU A 72 -6.54 -4.88 -5.74
C LEU A 72 -7.47 -3.81 -6.33
N GLN A 73 -7.00 -2.57 -6.51
CA GLN A 73 -7.79 -1.50 -7.13
C GLN A 73 -8.19 -1.80 -8.58
N ALA A 74 -7.34 -2.49 -9.33
CA ALA A 74 -7.66 -2.89 -10.71
C ALA A 74 -8.73 -3.99 -10.79
N PHE A 75 -8.84 -4.82 -9.75
CA PHE A 75 -9.86 -5.89 -9.65
C PHE A 75 -11.17 -5.43 -9.02
N ASP A 76 -11.17 -4.35 -8.21
CA ASP A 76 -12.33 -3.79 -7.49
C ASP A 76 -13.25 -2.94 -8.41
N ARG A 77 -13.72 -3.55 -9.51
CA ARG A 77 -14.50 -2.90 -10.58
C ARG A 77 -15.99 -2.75 -10.27
#